data_AF-A0A7C7DUP6-F1
#
_entry.id   AF-A0A7C7DUP6-F1
#
_cell.length_a   1.000
_cell.length_b   1.000
_cell.length_c   1.000
_cell.angle_alpha   90.00
_cell.angle_beta   90.00
_cell.angle_gamma   90.00
#
_symmetry.space_group_name_H-M   'P 1'
#
loop_
_entity.id
_entity.type
_entity.pdbx_description
1 polymer ?
#
loop_
_entity_poly.entity_id
_entity_poly.type
_entity_poly.pdbx_seq_one_letter_code
_entity_poly.pdbx_strand_id
1 'polypeptide(L)'
;MNSSVCSGTGRGSKMVQVAPHQVPYYVFEELQVLGFIAHGVTTRKGGVSRAPYDTLNLGYHVGDDPEAVGENRRRARACMGLDSYPVVSGEQVHGTRVAVVTMQDAGKEW
;
A
#
# COMPACT_ATOMS: atom_id res chain seq x y z
N MET A 1 4.96 -21.60 1.81
CA MET A 1 5.58 -20.47 2.55
C MET A 1 4.79 -20.30 3.83
N ASN A 2 5.47 -20.40 4.98
CA ASN A 2 4.82 -20.54 6.29
C ASN A 2 4.25 -19.21 6.78
N SER A 3 2.94 -19.01 6.62
CA SER A 3 2.19 -17.97 7.32
C SER A 3 1.93 -18.44 8.76
N SER A 4 2.49 -17.73 9.75
CA SER A 4 2.10 -17.91 11.15
C SER A 4 0.72 -17.28 11.35
N VAL A 5 -0.26 -18.09 11.78
CA VAL A 5 -1.66 -17.68 11.96
C VAL A 5 -1.91 -17.47 13.45
N CYS A 6 -2.12 -16.23 13.88
CA CYS A 6 -2.75 -15.95 15.18
C CYS A 6 -4.28 -16.11 15.02
N SER A 7 -4.86 -17.14 15.64
CA SER A 7 -6.30 -17.39 15.68
C SER A 7 -6.97 -16.61 16.81
N GLY A 8 -7.49 -15.42 16.50
CA GLY A 8 -8.39 -14.67 17.36
C GLY A 8 -9.85 -14.91 16.94
N THR A 9 -10.66 -15.50 17.82
CA THR A 9 -12.11 -15.73 17.65
C THR A 9 -12.91 -14.44 17.89
N GLY A 10 -12.62 -13.39 17.12
CA GLY A 10 -13.34 -12.13 17.13
C GLY A 10 -14.15 -11.96 15.86
N ARG A 11 -15.38 -11.43 15.96
CA ARG A 11 -16.25 -11.09 14.84
C ARG A 11 -15.76 -9.81 14.13
N GLY A 12 -14.46 -9.73 13.84
CA GLY A 12 -13.77 -8.63 13.19
C GLY A 12 -12.84 -9.18 12.12
N SER A 13 -12.70 -8.46 11.02
CA SER A 13 -11.91 -8.92 9.86
C SER A 13 -10.48 -9.21 10.27
N LYS A 14 -9.99 -10.42 9.96
CA LYS A 14 -8.64 -10.85 10.34
C LYS A 14 -7.64 -10.33 9.32
N MET A 15 -6.69 -9.51 9.80
CA MET A 15 -5.56 -9.06 9.00
C MET A 15 -4.38 -10.02 9.13
N VAL A 16 -3.85 -10.47 8.00
CA VAL A 16 -2.68 -11.35 7.91
C VAL A 16 -1.51 -10.54 7.36
N GLN A 17 -0.34 -10.65 7.99
CA GLN A 17 0.86 -10.00 7.47
C GLN A 17 1.42 -10.80 6.28
N VAL A 18 1.70 -10.10 5.20
CA VAL A 18 2.46 -10.59 4.05
C VAL A 18 3.80 -9.86 4.06
N ALA A 19 4.88 -10.61 4.02
CA ALA A 19 6.24 -10.07 4.12
C ALA A 19 7.10 -10.52 2.93
N PRO A 20 6.86 -9.99 1.71
CA PRO A 20 7.76 -10.23 0.61
C PRO A 20 8.99 -9.32 0.75
N HIS A 21 10.15 -9.93 0.93
CA HIS A 21 11.47 -9.30 0.99
C HIS A 21 11.57 -8.09 1.96
N GLN A 22 11.35 -6.87 1.46
CA GLN A 22 11.70 -5.63 2.17
C GLN A 22 10.50 -4.85 2.74
N VAL A 23 9.31 -4.93 2.12
CA VAL A 23 8.15 -4.10 2.51
C VAL A 23 7.05 -5.00 3.07
N PRO A 24 6.90 -5.12 4.40
CA PRO A 24 5.77 -5.83 4.98
C PRO A 24 4.49 -5.01 4.82
N TYR A 25 3.42 -5.69 4.42
CA TYR A 25 2.07 -5.17 4.36
C TYR A 25 1.09 -6.18 4.97
N TYR A 26 -0.15 -5.76 5.17
CA TYR A 26 -1.21 -6.60 5.68
C TYR A 26 -2.32 -6.73 4.66
N VAL A 27 -2.98 -7.88 4.67
CA VAL A 27 -4.15 -8.17 3.85
C VAL A 27 -5.29 -8.63 4.74
N PHE A 28 -6.52 -8.30 4.38
CA PHE A 28 -7.71 -8.92 4.96
C PHE A 28 -7.86 -10.35 4.42
N GLU A 29 -7.93 -11.32 5.31
CA GLU A 29 -8.08 -12.74 4.97
C GLU A 29 -9.35 -12.96 4.12
N GLU A 30 -10.42 -12.25 4.42
CA GLU A 30 -11.73 -12.38 3.76
C GLU A 30 -11.73 -11.87 2.32
N LEU A 31 -10.85 -10.93 1.97
CA LEU A 31 -10.66 -10.49 0.59
C LEU A 31 -9.65 -11.38 -0.14
N GLN A 32 -8.65 -11.90 0.59
CA GLN A 32 -7.64 -12.78 0.02
C GLN A 32 -8.24 -14.10 -0.48
N VAL A 33 -9.24 -14.66 0.22
CA VAL A 33 -9.93 -15.88 -0.21
C VAL A 33 -10.68 -15.75 -1.54
N LEU A 34 -11.00 -14.53 -1.98
CA LEU A 34 -11.63 -14.30 -3.27
C LEU A 34 -10.67 -14.57 -4.44
N GLY A 35 -9.36 -14.42 -4.23
CA GLY A 35 -8.32 -14.77 -5.21
C GLY A 35 -8.20 -13.88 -6.44
N PHE A 36 -9.18 -13.00 -6.72
CA PHE A 36 -9.16 -12.07 -7.85
C PHE A 36 -9.00 -10.60 -7.45
N ILE A 37 -8.96 -10.31 -6.14
CA ILE A 37 -8.76 -8.95 -5.61
C ILE A 37 -7.34 -8.84 -5.07
N ALA A 38 -6.56 -7.92 -5.64
CA ALA A 38 -5.29 -7.49 -5.06
C ALA A 38 -5.55 -6.30 -4.11
N HIS A 39 -5.14 -6.43 -2.86
CA HIS A 39 -5.26 -5.38 -1.84
C HIS A 39 -4.10 -5.47 -0.85
N GLY A 40 -3.86 -4.38 -0.13
CA GLY A 40 -2.84 -4.35 0.90
C GLY A 40 -2.88 -3.07 1.72
N VAL A 41 -2.47 -3.18 2.98
CA VAL A 41 -2.25 -2.06 3.90
C VAL A 41 -0.76 -2.05 4.26
N THR A 42 -0.04 -1.04 3.78
CA THR A 42 1.41 -0.91 4.02
C THR A 42 1.71 -0.57 5.48
N THR A 43 2.93 -0.86 5.91
CA THR A 43 3.48 -0.35 7.17
C THR A 43 4.45 0.80 6.91
N ARG A 44 5.09 1.32 7.97
CA ARG A 44 6.17 2.33 7.85
C ARG A 44 7.53 1.72 7.48
N LYS A 45 7.63 0.39 7.40
CA LYS A 45 8.90 -0.35 7.24
C LYS A 45 9.20 -0.63 5.76
N GLY A 46 10.48 -0.67 5.41
CA GLY A 46 10.95 -1.16 4.12
C GLY A 46 11.23 -0.09 3.06
N GLY A 47 11.13 1.18 3.42
CA GLY A 47 11.45 2.28 2.51
C GLY A 47 12.85 2.85 2.71
N VAL A 48 13.08 4.04 2.14
CA VAL A 48 14.36 4.74 2.10
C VAL A 48 14.34 6.16 2.69
N SER A 49 13.15 6.65 3.08
CA SER A 49 13.02 7.96 3.70
C SER A 49 13.77 8.01 5.03
N ARG A 50 14.26 9.21 5.37
CA ARG A 50 14.95 9.50 6.63
C ARG A 50 14.02 10.21 7.61
N ALA A 51 14.45 10.34 8.86
CA ALA A 51 13.75 11.08 9.89
C ALA A 51 13.37 12.49 9.40
N PRO A 52 12.12 12.94 9.65
CA PRO A 52 11.07 12.30 10.46
C PRO A 52 10.18 11.28 9.72
N TYR A 53 10.51 10.94 8.48
CA TYR A 53 9.68 10.12 7.58
C TYR A 53 10.11 8.65 7.48
N ASP A 54 10.98 8.19 8.40
CA ASP A 54 11.52 6.83 8.36
C ASP A 54 10.39 5.77 8.33
N THR A 55 10.37 4.79 7.43
CA THR A 55 11.27 4.54 6.29
C THR A 55 10.49 4.52 4.98
N LEU A 56 9.23 4.09 5.00
CA LEU A 56 8.34 3.96 3.84
C LEU A 56 7.26 5.06 3.86
N ASN A 57 7.66 6.31 3.66
CA ASN A 57 6.71 7.38 3.44
C ASN A 57 6.23 7.39 1.97
N LEU A 58 4.92 7.46 1.77
CA LEU A 58 4.28 7.46 0.45
C LEU A 58 3.68 8.82 0.07
N GLY A 59 3.72 9.80 0.98
CA GLY A 59 3.14 11.12 0.79
C GLY A 59 4.13 12.12 0.22
N TYR A 60 3.78 12.75 -0.91
CA TYR A 60 4.59 13.83 -1.50
C TYR A 60 4.45 15.18 -0.76
N HIS A 61 3.35 15.40 -0.04
CA HIS A 61 2.97 16.72 0.47
C HIS A 61 3.33 16.98 1.95
N VAL A 62 4.26 16.20 2.50
CA VAL A 62 4.63 16.28 3.92
C VAL A 62 6.02 16.87 4.16
N GLY A 63 6.76 17.21 3.09
CA GLY A 63 8.11 17.77 3.16
C GLY A 63 9.27 16.77 3.10
N ASP A 64 8.99 15.51 2.74
CA ASP A 64 10.01 14.49 2.51
C ASP A 64 10.71 14.67 1.15
N ASP A 65 11.84 14.01 0.96
CA ASP A 65 12.57 13.98 -0.31
C ASP A 65 11.71 13.30 -1.40
N PRO A 66 11.37 14.01 -2.50
CA PRO A 66 10.56 13.44 -3.59
C PRO A 66 11.15 12.18 -4.20
N GLU A 67 12.49 12.05 -4.28
CA GLU A 67 13.13 10.83 -4.80
C GLU A 67 12.92 9.65 -3.85
N ALA A 68 13.03 9.90 -2.54
CA ALA A 68 12.76 8.89 -1.51
C ALA A 68 11.29 8.43 -1.55
N VAL A 69 10.34 9.36 -1.68
CA VAL A 69 8.91 9.04 -1.80
C VAL A 69 8.62 8.25 -3.09
N GLY A 70 9.23 8.64 -4.21
CA GLY A 70 9.11 7.92 -5.48
C GLY A 70 9.60 6.47 -5.37
N GLU A 71 10.77 6.25 -4.75
CA GLU A 71 11.30 4.91 -4.50
C GLU A 71 10.41 4.10 -3.54
N ASN A 72 9.89 4.73 -2.48
CA ASN A 72 8.98 4.06 -1.55
C ASN A 72 7.68 3.62 -2.24
N ARG A 73 7.10 4.47 -3.09
CA ARG A 73 5.92 4.12 -3.91
C ARG A 73 6.22 2.98 -4.86
N ARG A 74 7.40 2.98 -5.51
CA ARG A 74 7.85 1.87 -6.36
C ARG A 74 7.95 0.56 -5.56
N ARG A 75 8.57 0.58 -4.38
CA ARG A 75 8.69 -0.60 -3.51
C ARG A 75 7.35 -1.12 -3.02
N ALA A 76 6.42 -0.23 -2.64
CA ALA A 76 5.08 -0.60 -2.21
C ALA A 76 4.29 -1.29 -3.33
N ARG A 77 4.37 -0.78 -4.57
CA ARG A 77 3.76 -1.46 -5.73
C ARG A 77 4.42 -2.81 -5.99
N ALA A 78 5.75 -2.84 -5.98
CA ALA A 78 6.53 -4.04 -6.26
C ALA A 78 6.22 -5.21 -5.31
N CYS A 79 6.06 -4.92 -4.02
CA CYS A 79 5.78 -5.95 -3.03
C CYS A 79 4.38 -6.58 -3.19
N MET A 80 3.47 -5.91 -3.91
CA MET A 80 2.12 -6.38 -4.24
C MET A 80 2.00 -6.90 -5.70
N GLY A 81 3.08 -6.94 -6.47
CA GLY A 81 3.05 -7.33 -7.89
C GLY A 81 2.36 -6.31 -8.80
N LEU A 82 2.34 -5.05 -8.40
CA LEU A 82 1.67 -3.93 -9.09
C LEU A 82 2.64 -3.05 -9.87
N ASP A 83 3.86 -3.52 -10.10
CA ASP A 83 5.01 -2.81 -10.67
C ASP A 83 4.72 -2.24 -12.05
N SER A 84 3.98 -3.03 -12.85
CA SER A 84 3.60 -2.72 -14.23
C SER A 84 2.25 -2.01 -14.34
N TYR A 85 1.55 -1.82 -13.22
CA TYR A 85 0.21 -1.24 -13.23
C TYR A 85 0.27 0.27 -13.00
N PRO A 86 -0.41 1.06 -13.86
CA PRO A 86 -0.46 2.49 -13.70
C PRO A 86 -1.44 2.85 -12.56
N VAL A 87 -0.91 3.21 -11.40
CA VAL A 87 -1.69 3.54 -10.21
C VAL A 87 -2.34 4.93 -10.35
N VAL A 88 -3.56 5.06 -9.83
CA VAL A 88 -4.26 6.33 -9.70
C VAL A 88 -4.33 6.66 -8.21
N SER A 89 -3.86 7.83 -7.82
CA SER A 89 -3.99 8.34 -6.46
C SER A 89 -4.91 9.57 -6.47
N GLY A 90 -5.80 9.68 -5.50
CA GLY A 90 -6.65 10.86 -5.36
C GLY A 90 -5.94 11.99 -4.62
N GLU A 91 -6.23 13.23 -4.99
CA GLU A 91 -5.87 14.40 -4.16
C GLU A 91 -6.77 14.40 -2.90
N GLN A 92 -6.16 14.14 -1.75
CA GLN A 92 -6.88 14.03 -0.48
C GLN A 92 -7.06 15.40 0.18
N VAL A 93 -8.26 15.97 0.04
CA VAL A 93 -8.61 17.30 0.58
C VAL A 93 -9.51 17.26 1.81
N HIS A 94 -9.62 16.09 2.47
CA HIS A 94 -10.56 15.85 3.59
C HIS A 94 -12.04 16.11 3.26
N GLY A 95 -12.42 15.99 1.98
CA GLY A 95 -13.80 16.07 1.51
C GLY A 95 -14.49 14.70 1.41
N THR A 96 -15.67 14.69 0.79
CA THR A 96 -16.53 13.49 0.64
C THR A 96 -16.77 13.08 -0.81
N ARG A 97 -16.06 13.70 -1.76
CA ARG A 97 -16.22 13.43 -3.20
C ARG A 97 -15.66 12.05 -3.56
N VAL A 98 -16.45 11.28 -4.30
CA VAL A 98 -16.05 10.01 -4.91
C VAL A 98 -15.91 10.22 -6.42
N ALA A 99 -14.84 9.68 -7.01
CA ALA A 99 -14.61 9.71 -8.45
C ALA A 99 -14.55 8.29 -9.01
N VAL A 100 -15.12 8.09 -10.20
CA VAL A 100 -14.95 6.84 -10.96
C VAL A 100 -13.66 6.97 -11.76
N VAL A 101 -12.76 6.00 -11.61
CA VAL A 101 -11.49 5.94 -12.34
C VAL A 101 -11.59 5.01 -13.53
N THR A 102 -10.94 5.38 -14.63
CA THR A 102 -10.87 4.57 -15.86
C THR A 102 -9.42 4.45 -16.32
N MET A 103 -9.19 3.72 -17.42
CA MET A 103 -7.86 3.67 -18.05
C MET A 103 -7.36 5.04 -18.54
N GLN A 104 -8.23 6.04 -18.71
CA GLN A 104 -7.80 7.41 -19.04
C GLN A 104 -7.14 8.13 -17.85
N ASP A 105 -7.27 7.57 -16.64
CA ASP A 105 -6.69 8.10 -15.41
C ASP A 105 -5.41 7.39 -14.99
N ALA A 106 -5.06 6.30 -15.70
CA ALA A 106 -3.87 5.50 -15.48
C ALA A 106 -2.63 6.38 -15.26
N GLY A 107 -2.00 6.25 -14.09
CA GLY A 107 -0.76 6.95 -13.75
C GLY A 107 -0.95 8.37 -13.22
N LYS A 108 -2.20 8.85 -13.08
CA LYS A 108 -2.49 10.12 -12.39
C LYS A 108 -2.23 9.94 -10.91
N GLU A 109 -1.04 10.32 -10.49
CA GLU A 109 -0.62 10.37 -9.10
C GLU A 109 -0.55 11.84 -8.64
N TRP A 110 -1.10 12.10 -7.45
CA TRP A 110 -0.94 13.36 -6.72
C TRP A 110 0.01 13.15 -5.54
#